data_AF-A0A423LDM0-F1
#
_entry.id   AF-A0A423LDM0-F1
#
_cell.length_a   1.000
_cell.length_b   1.000
_cell.length_c   1.000
_cell.angle_alpha   90.00
_cell.angle_beta   90.00
_cell.angle_gamma   90.00
#
_symmetry.space_group_name_H-M   'P 1'
#
loop_
_entity.id
_entity.type
_entity.pdbx_description
1 polymer ?
#
loop_
_entity_poly.entity_id
_entity_poly.type
_entity_poly.pdbx_seq_one_letter_code
_entity_poly.pdbx_strand_id
1 'polypeptide(L)'
;MKQNSLKGWFKSGAPGVWISGGAVSIAVIMTIGLLAVIAVRGLGHFWPADLIHASYDVPGQAQHLVVGEVVQKEEVPRARLKSAGLPVPDEGPEFMTRELIKVGNRDLNGNDFTWIVGEWLTNQKTPPELMAIERREWGNFYGYLVNVKQDGKVIAEGEAAWPELQARINRVNGLAAQLKSLEKTDIGAINAGLERIRLHGRKLELEGKLDATAQADMESERAELNARYQDIEARLADLHAQFNRDALTARDANGKEIEIGLGKVVHAYQPNAMSTFTKVGFYFSKIWEFLSDDPREANTEGGIFPAIFGTVMMTLIMAMIVTPFGVLAAVYLREYAKQNTLTRIIRIAVNNLAGVPAIVYGVFGLGFFVYVLGGSVDRLFFPEALPAPTFGTPGLLWASLTLALLAVPVVIVATEEGLARIPRTVREGSLALGATKAETLWKIVIPMASPAMMTGMILAVARAAGEVAPLMLVGVVKLAPSLPVDGNYPYLHLDQKIMHLGFHIYDVGFQSPNVEAARPLVYATALLLVLVIATLNLSAVYIRNHLREKYKALDS
;
A
#
# COMPACT_ATOMS: atom_id res chain seq x y z
N MET A 1 -16.16 -56.57 24.24
CA MET A 1 -17.03 -55.43 23.87
C MET A 1 -16.74 -55.04 22.43
N LYS A 2 -17.73 -55.09 21.53
CA LYS A 2 -17.53 -54.92 20.08
C LYS A 2 -17.03 -53.50 19.75
N GLN A 3 -15.78 -53.38 19.30
CA GLN A 3 -15.15 -52.14 18.82
C GLN A 3 -15.79 -51.59 17.52
N ASN A 4 -16.68 -52.34 16.86
CA ASN A 4 -17.26 -51.98 15.55
C ASN A 4 -18.70 -51.45 15.59
N SER A 5 -19.13 -50.77 16.66
CA SER A 5 -20.43 -50.09 16.67
C SER A 5 -20.26 -48.58 16.50
N LEU A 6 -21.17 -47.92 15.77
CA LEU A 6 -21.21 -46.46 15.62
C LEU A 6 -21.12 -45.74 16.98
N LYS A 7 -21.81 -46.26 18.00
CA LYS A 7 -21.78 -45.72 19.37
C LYS A 7 -20.40 -45.86 20.03
N GLY A 8 -19.64 -46.91 19.69
CA GLY A 8 -18.25 -47.09 20.11
C GLY A 8 -17.28 -46.14 19.41
N TRP A 9 -17.50 -45.89 18.11
CA TRP A 9 -16.73 -44.91 17.34
C TRP A 9 -16.94 -43.47 17.83
N PHE A 10 -18.18 -43.08 18.15
CA PHE A 10 -18.42 -41.75 18.76
C PHE A 10 -17.77 -41.59 20.14
N LYS A 11 -17.78 -42.65 20.95
CA LYS A 11 -17.13 -42.62 22.27
C LYS A 11 -15.61 -42.62 22.21
N SER A 12 -14.98 -43.05 21.12
CA SER A 12 -13.52 -43.04 21.00
C SER A 12 -12.93 -41.66 20.71
N GLY A 13 -13.75 -40.65 20.43
CA GLY A 13 -13.31 -39.31 20.04
C GLY A 13 -12.79 -39.20 18.60
N ALA A 14 -12.69 -40.32 17.88
CA ALA A 14 -12.25 -40.36 16.49
C ALA A 14 -13.05 -39.43 15.54
N PRO A 15 -14.40 -39.30 15.64
CA PRO A 15 -15.14 -38.36 14.80
C PRO A 15 -14.69 -36.91 15.02
N GLY A 16 -14.36 -36.53 16.25
CA GLY A 16 -13.88 -35.18 16.57
C GLY A 16 -12.57 -34.86 15.85
N VAL A 17 -11.65 -35.82 15.80
CA VAL A 17 -10.38 -35.69 15.05
C VAL A 17 -10.63 -35.52 13.56
N TRP A 18 -11.52 -36.32 12.97
CA TRP A 18 -11.89 -36.21 11.55
C TRP A 18 -12.59 -34.89 11.24
N ILE A 19 -13.48 -34.41 12.12
CA ILE A 19 -14.14 -33.11 11.97
C ILE A 19 -13.12 -31.98 12.03
N SER A 20 -12.18 -32.00 12.99
CA SER A 20 -11.12 -30.99 13.08
C SER A 20 -10.20 -31.02 11.85
N GLY A 21 -9.76 -32.21 11.42
CA GLY A 21 -8.95 -32.37 10.20
C GLY A 21 -9.69 -31.90 8.95
N GLY A 22 -10.97 -32.24 8.82
CA GLY A 22 -11.85 -31.79 7.73
C GLY A 22 -12.05 -30.27 7.74
N ALA A 23 -12.30 -29.66 8.91
CA ALA A 23 -12.47 -28.22 9.05
C ALA A 23 -11.19 -27.45 8.69
N VAL A 24 -10.02 -27.93 9.13
CA VAL A 24 -8.72 -27.35 8.76
C VAL A 24 -8.49 -27.47 7.24
N SER A 25 -8.80 -28.63 6.66
CA SER A 25 -8.65 -28.85 5.21
C SER A 25 -9.54 -27.90 4.41
N ILE A 26 -10.81 -27.73 4.81
CA ILE A 26 -11.74 -26.79 4.19
C ILE A 26 -11.21 -25.35 4.33
N ALA A 27 -10.74 -24.95 5.51
CA ALA A 27 -10.20 -23.62 5.73
C ALA A 27 -8.99 -23.34 4.82
N VAL A 28 -8.07 -24.31 4.69
CA VAL A 28 -6.91 -24.21 3.80
C VAL A 28 -7.34 -24.11 2.33
N ILE A 29 -8.25 -24.96 1.88
CA ILE A 29 -8.79 -24.91 0.51
C ILE A 29 -9.46 -23.57 0.23
N MET A 30 -10.29 -23.08 1.16
CA MET A 30 -10.93 -21.77 1.04
C MET A 30 -9.91 -20.63 0.99
N THR A 31 -8.86 -20.70 1.80
CA THR A 31 -7.81 -19.68 1.83
C THR A 31 -7.03 -19.67 0.53
N ILE A 32 -6.61 -20.84 0.04
CA ILE A 32 -5.93 -20.97 -1.25
C ILE A 32 -6.85 -20.52 -2.39
N GLY A 33 -8.12 -20.90 -2.36
CA GLY A 33 -9.13 -20.48 -3.34
C GLY A 33 -9.31 -18.96 -3.36
N LEU A 34 -9.42 -18.33 -2.18
CA LEU A 34 -9.48 -16.88 -2.06
C LEU A 34 -8.22 -16.21 -2.61
N LEU A 35 -7.03 -16.70 -2.24
CA LEU A 35 -5.77 -16.18 -2.76
C LEU A 35 -5.65 -16.34 -4.28
N ALA A 36 -6.12 -17.46 -4.83
CA ALA A 36 -6.16 -17.68 -6.27
C ALA A 36 -7.10 -16.70 -6.97
N VAL A 37 -8.29 -16.45 -6.41
CA VAL A 37 -9.23 -15.43 -6.94
C VAL A 37 -8.61 -14.04 -6.90
N ILE A 38 -8.00 -13.65 -5.78
CA ILE A 38 -7.33 -12.37 -5.62
C ILE A 38 -6.17 -12.26 -6.64
N ALA A 39 -5.36 -13.32 -6.80
CA ALA A 39 -4.24 -13.34 -7.73
C ALA A 39 -4.71 -13.22 -9.18
N VAL A 40 -5.70 -14.00 -9.61
CA VAL A 40 -6.22 -13.95 -10.99
C VAL A 40 -6.84 -12.58 -11.30
N ARG A 41 -7.63 -12.02 -10.37
CA ARG A 41 -8.30 -10.73 -10.58
C ARG A 41 -7.36 -9.53 -10.45
N GLY A 42 -6.32 -9.63 -9.62
CA GLY A 42 -5.34 -8.56 -9.41
C GLY A 42 -4.24 -8.58 -10.47
N LEU A 43 -3.57 -9.72 -10.64
CA LEU A 43 -2.43 -9.85 -11.55
C LEU A 43 -2.83 -9.76 -13.02
N GLY A 44 -4.07 -10.11 -13.38
CA GLY A 44 -4.56 -9.96 -14.75
C GLY A 44 -4.57 -8.51 -15.24
N HIS A 45 -4.64 -7.53 -14.33
CA HIS A 45 -4.66 -6.10 -14.64
C HIS A 45 -3.44 -5.61 -15.43
N PHE A 46 -2.26 -6.20 -15.17
CA PHE A 46 -1.01 -5.75 -15.76
C PHE A 46 -0.76 -6.33 -17.16
N TRP A 47 -1.63 -7.23 -17.63
CA TRP A 47 -1.50 -7.84 -18.94
C TRP A 47 -1.92 -6.87 -20.05
N PRO A 48 -1.10 -6.66 -21.10
CA PRO A 48 -1.49 -5.85 -22.26
C PRO A 48 -2.48 -6.63 -23.13
N ALA A 49 -3.76 -6.58 -22.74
CA ALA A 49 -4.86 -7.20 -23.45
C ALA A 49 -5.06 -6.59 -24.85
N ASP A 50 -5.57 -7.41 -25.77
CA ASP A 50 -5.82 -6.97 -27.13
C ASP A 50 -6.95 -5.92 -27.16
N LEU A 51 -6.77 -4.92 -28.00
CA LEU A 51 -7.77 -3.89 -28.25
C LEU A 51 -8.65 -4.31 -29.42
N ILE A 52 -9.96 -4.22 -29.24
CA ILE A 52 -10.92 -4.47 -30.29
C ILE A 52 -11.30 -3.17 -30.98
N HIS A 53 -11.61 -3.29 -32.27
CA HIS A 53 -12.32 -2.30 -33.07
C HIS A 53 -13.56 -3.00 -33.62
N ALA A 54 -14.74 -2.51 -33.27
CA ALA A 54 -16.00 -3.09 -33.68
C ALA A 54 -17.05 -2.01 -34.01
N SER A 55 -18.02 -2.38 -34.82
CA SER A 55 -19.26 -1.62 -34.98
C SER A 55 -20.25 -2.04 -33.90
N TYR A 56 -20.93 -1.07 -33.29
CA TYR A 56 -21.99 -1.33 -32.33
C TYR A 56 -23.35 -0.93 -32.90
N ASP A 57 -24.15 -1.96 -33.19
CA ASP A 57 -25.40 -1.89 -33.95
C ASP A 57 -26.60 -2.12 -33.03
N VAL A 58 -26.97 -1.09 -32.27
CA VAL A 58 -28.16 -1.13 -31.43
C VAL A 58 -29.41 -1.04 -32.31
N PRO A 59 -30.40 -1.96 -32.17
CA PRO A 59 -31.63 -1.91 -32.94
C PRO A 59 -32.34 -0.55 -32.83
N GLY A 60 -32.60 0.09 -33.97
CA GLY A 60 -33.28 1.38 -34.02
C GLY A 60 -32.42 2.61 -33.70
N GLN A 61 -31.11 2.45 -33.53
CA GLN A 61 -30.17 3.56 -33.33
C GLN A 61 -29.14 3.62 -34.47
N ALA A 62 -28.45 4.76 -34.58
CA ALA A 62 -27.35 4.90 -35.50
C ALA A 62 -26.17 4.01 -35.05
N GLN A 63 -25.59 3.29 -36.00
CA GLN A 63 -24.34 2.57 -35.81
C GLN A 63 -23.24 3.54 -35.37
N HIS A 64 -22.45 3.13 -34.38
CA HIS A 64 -21.24 3.85 -34.00
C HIS A 64 -20.09 2.87 -33.77
N LEU A 65 -18.86 3.40 -33.83
CA LEU A 65 -17.65 2.61 -33.67
C LEU A 65 -17.26 2.54 -32.20
N VAL A 66 -16.80 1.37 -31.78
CA VAL A 66 -16.28 1.12 -30.44
C VAL A 66 -14.86 0.59 -30.57
N VAL A 67 -13.95 1.28 -29.88
CA VAL A 67 -12.57 0.86 -29.69
C VAL A 67 -12.33 0.72 -28.20
N GLY A 68 -11.69 -0.37 -27.79
CA GLY A 68 -11.32 -0.54 -26.39
C GLY A 68 -10.87 -1.94 -26.04
N GLU A 69 -10.63 -2.13 -24.75
CA GLU A 69 -10.25 -3.41 -24.15
C GLU A 69 -11.50 -4.08 -23.55
N VAL A 70 -11.68 -5.38 -23.81
CA VAL A 70 -12.75 -6.15 -23.16
C VAL A 70 -12.29 -6.60 -21.77
N VAL A 71 -12.90 -6.04 -20.73
CA VAL A 71 -12.48 -6.24 -19.33
C VAL A 71 -13.26 -7.35 -18.65
N GLN A 72 -14.57 -7.44 -18.92
CA GLN A 72 -15.44 -8.44 -18.31
C GLN A 72 -16.55 -8.84 -19.29
N LYS A 73 -16.92 -10.13 -19.27
CA LYS A 73 -18.13 -10.64 -19.92
C LYS A 73 -19.04 -11.28 -18.87
N GLU A 74 -20.33 -10.99 -18.92
CA GLU A 74 -21.33 -11.58 -18.04
C GLU A 74 -22.60 -11.95 -18.82
N GLU A 75 -23.24 -13.06 -18.45
CA GLU A 75 -24.56 -13.42 -18.97
C GLU A 75 -25.64 -12.74 -18.14
N VAL A 76 -26.57 -12.05 -18.81
CA VAL A 76 -27.64 -11.28 -18.20
C VAL A 76 -28.98 -11.73 -18.77
N PRO A 77 -30.01 -11.98 -17.93
CA PRO A 77 -31.33 -12.31 -18.43
C PRO A 77 -31.88 -11.21 -19.34
N ARG A 78 -32.48 -11.57 -20.48
CA ARG A 78 -33.11 -10.61 -21.41
C ARG A 78 -34.10 -9.70 -20.71
N ALA A 79 -34.87 -10.24 -19.76
CA ALA A 79 -35.87 -9.49 -19.00
C ALA A 79 -35.25 -8.29 -18.25
N ARG A 80 -34.03 -8.44 -17.73
CA ARG A 80 -33.31 -7.36 -17.06
C ARG A 80 -32.87 -6.27 -18.04
N LEU A 81 -32.37 -6.66 -19.21
CA LEU A 81 -31.99 -5.70 -20.26
C LEU A 81 -33.20 -4.94 -20.80
N LYS A 82 -34.33 -5.62 -21.04
CA LYS A 82 -35.61 -4.98 -21.39
C LYS A 82 -36.08 -4.00 -20.32
N SER A 83 -36.02 -4.39 -19.04
CA SER A 83 -36.39 -3.51 -17.93
C SER A 83 -35.52 -2.27 -17.80
N ALA A 84 -34.28 -2.31 -18.33
CA ALA A 84 -33.37 -1.17 -18.41
C ALA A 84 -33.63 -0.27 -19.63
N GLY A 85 -34.66 -0.56 -20.43
CA GLY A 85 -35.05 0.24 -21.60
C GLY A 85 -34.28 -0.07 -22.88
N LEU A 86 -33.53 -1.17 -22.92
CA LEU A 86 -32.77 -1.58 -24.10
C LEU A 86 -33.68 -2.27 -25.14
N PRO A 87 -33.48 -2.03 -26.46
CA PRO A 87 -34.32 -2.59 -27.54
C PRO A 87 -33.97 -4.05 -27.82
N VAL A 88 -34.16 -4.91 -26.82
CA VAL A 88 -33.91 -6.35 -26.90
C VAL A 88 -35.07 -7.04 -27.62
N PRO A 89 -34.81 -7.87 -28.66
CA PRO A 89 -35.87 -8.57 -29.39
C PRO A 89 -36.74 -9.46 -28.49
N ASP A 90 -37.97 -9.75 -28.92
CA ASP A 90 -38.88 -10.65 -28.19
C ASP A 90 -38.48 -12.12 -28.27
N GLU A 91 -37.86 -12.51 -29.38
CA GLU A 91 -37.39 -13.88 -29.62
C GLU A 91 -35.87 -14.01 -29.38
N GLY A 92 -35.45 -15.16 -28.85
CA GLY A 92 -34.04 -15.50 -28.64
C GLY A 92 -33.77 -16.24 -27.31
N PRO A 93 -32.50 -16.57 -27.03
CA PRO A 93 -32.10 -17.27 -25.80
C PRO A 93 -32.38 -16.44 -24.55
N GLU A 94 -32.71 -17.10 -23.43
CA GLU A 94 -33.10 -16.46 -22.15
C GLU A 94 -32.06 -15.45 -21.63
N PHE A 95 -30.79 -15.71 -21.90
CA PHE A 95 -29.66 -14.87 -21.53
C PHE A 95 -29.05 -14.20 -22.76
N MET A 96 -28.50 -13.00 -22.55
CA MET A 96 -27.66 -12.29 -23.50
C MET A 96 -26.33 -11.92 -22.84
N THR A 97 -25.29 -11.74 -23.64
CA THR A 97 -23.96 -11.39 -23.17
C THR A 97 -23.85 -9.89 -22.99
N ARG A 98 -23.38 -9.45 -21.84
CA ARG A 98 -23.04 -8.06 -21.56
C ARG A 98 -21.53 -7.97 -21.39
N GLU A 99 -20.90 -7.09 -22.16
CA GLU A 99 -19.45 -6.88 -22.13
C GLU A 99 -19.12 -5.51 -21.54
N LEU A 100 -18.21 -5.48 -20.57
CA LEU A 100 -17.62 -4.25 -20.05
C LEU A 100 -16.40 -3.93 -20.90
N ILE A 101 -16.47 -2.85 -21.67
CA ILE A 101 -15.35 -2.36 -22.47
C ILE A 101 -14.75 -1.15 -21.78
N LYS A 102 -13.43 -1.18 -21.59
CA LYS A 102 -12.65 0.01 -21.29
C LYS A 102 -12.42 0.75 -22.61
N VAL A 103 -13.21 1.79 -22.84
CA VAL A 103 -13.14 2.66 -24.04
C VAL A 103 -12.12 3.78 -23.89
N GLY A 104 -11.68 4.05 -22.66
CA GLY A 104 -10.74 5.14 -22.37
C GLY A 104 -11.26 6.50 -22.84
N ASN A 105 -10.35 7.39 -23.23
CA ASN A 105 -10.63 8.72 -23.78
C ASN A 105 -11.57 9.52 -22.86
N ARG A 106 -11.32 9.52 -21.55
CA ARG A 106 -12.20 10.14 -20.54
C ARG A 106 -12.53 11.60 -20.82
N ASP A 107 -11.55 12.33 -21.35
CA ASP A 107 -11.65 13.72 -21.79
C ASP A 107 -12.59 13.94 -22.99
N LEU A 108 -12.81 12.90 -23.80
CA LEU A 108 -13.72 12.95 -24.96
C LEU A 108 -15.10 12.39 -24.62
N ASN A 109 -15.15 11.27 -23.88
CA ASN A 109 -16.36 10.48 -23.67
C ASN A 109 -17.00 10.68 -22.29
N GLY A 110 -16.30 11.30 -21.35
CA GLY A 110 -16.72 11.47 -19.96
C GLY A 110 -16.53 10.23 -19.07
N ASN A 111 -16.49 9.03 -19.66
CA ASN A 111 -16.34 7.75 -18.95
C ASN A 111 -15.26 6.88 -19.58
N ASP A 112 -14.51 6.12 -18.76
CA ASP A 112 -13.51 5.16 -19.24
C ASP A 112 -14.08 3.80 -19.62
N PHE A 113 -15.22 3.45 -19.03
CA PHE A 113 -15.84 2.13 -19.15
C PHE A 113 -17.26 2.28 -19.62
N THR A 114 -17.66 1.40 -20.52
CA THR A 114 -19.04 1.30 -20.99
C THR A 114 -19.47 -0.15 -21.02
N TRP A 115 -20.72 -0.36 -20.62
CA TRP A 115 -21.37 -1.66 -20.73
C TRP A 115 -22.14 -1.71 -22.05
N ILE A 116 -21.88 -2.75 -22.82
CA ILE A 116 -22.54 -2.98 -24.10
C ILE A 116 -23.11 -4.40 -24.16
N VAL A 117 -24.06 -4.60 -25.07
CA VAL A 117 -24.62 -5.92 -25.36
C VAL A 117 -23.76 -6.58 -26.43
N GLY A 118 -23.15 -7.72 -26.12
CA GLY A 118 -22.19 -8.41 -26.98
C GLY A 118 -22.79 -8.82 -28.33
N GLU A 119 -24.07 -9.19 -28.35
CA GLU A 119 -24.78 -9.57 -29.57
C GLU A 119 -24.96 -8.42 -30.57
N TRP A 120 -24.75 -7.17 -30.15
CA TRP A 120 -24.81 -5.99 -31.03
C TRP A 120 -23.43 -5.53 -31.50
N LEU A 121 -22.36 -6.21 -31.08
CA LEU A 121 -21.04 -6.01 -31.67
C LEU A 121 -20.94 -6.76 -32.99
N THR A 122 -20.72 -6.02 -34.08
CA THR A 122 -20.47 -6.57 -35.40
C THR A 122 -19.08 -6.15 -35.88
N ASN A 123 -18.55 -6.87 -36.88
CA ASN A 123 -17.26 -6.55 -37.52
C ASN A 123 -16.08 -6.40 -36.55
N GLN A 124 -16.06 -7.18 -35.46
CA GLN A 124 -14.99 -7.14 -34.47
C GLN A 124 -13.65 -7.54 -35.11
N LYS A 125 -12.67 -6.64 -35.00
CA LYS A 125 -11.29 -6.82 -35.47
C LYS A 125 -10.32 -6.41 -34.36
N THR A 126 -9.08 -6.90 -34.45
CA THR A 126 -7.96 -6.51 -33.58
C THR A 126 -6.82 -5.94 -34.43
N PRO A 127 -6.95 -4.70 -34.93
CA PRO A 127 -5.95 -4.12 -35.83
C PRO A 127 -4.59 -3.96 -35.14
N PRO A 128 -3.47 -4.39 -35.75
CA PRO A 128 -2.14 -4.32 -35.13
C PRO A 128 -1.69 -2.89 -34.82
N GLU A 129 -2.11 -1.91 -35.62
CA GLU A 129 -1.76 -0.50 -35.49
C GLU A 129 -2.48 0.23 -34.34
N LEU A 130 -3.49 -0.39 -33.74
CA LEU A 130 -4.30 0.18 -32.67
C LEU A 130 -3.44 0.39 -31.41
N MET A 131 -3.36 1.64 -30.96
CA MET A 131 -2.49 2.09 -29.88
C MET A 131 -3.30 2.31 -28.59
N ALA A 132 -2.71 1.89 -27.48
CA ALA A 132 -3.01 2.34 -26.13
C ALA A 132 -1.99 3.38 -25.68
N ILE A 133 -2.46 4.52 -25.20
CA ILE A 133 -1.66 5.54 -24.53
C ILE A 133 -2.08 5.58 -23.07
N GLU A 134 -1.17 5.25 -22.17
CA GLU A 134 -1.34 5.52 -20.76
C GLU A 134 -0.95 6.97 -20.48
N ARG A 135 -1.87 7.74 -19.91
CA ARG A 135 -1.68 9.15 -19.62
C ARG A 135 -1.49 9.39 -18.12
N ARG A 136 -0.90 10.52 -17.77
CA ARG A 136 -0.76 10.97 -16.37
C ARG A 136 -2.08 11.46 -15.78
N GLU A 137 -3.00 11.89 -16.65
CA GLU A 137 -4.31 12.42 -16.32
C GLU A 137 -5.33 11.90 -17.34
N TRP A 138 -6.61 11.85 -16.96
CA TRP A 138 -7.72 11.48 -17.85
C TRP A 138 -7.70 10.03 -18.36
N GLY A 139 -6.96 9.15 -17.68
CA GLY A 139 -6.86 7.73 -18.00
C GLY A 139 -6.34 7.40 -19.40
N ASN A 140 -6.52 6.15 -19.81
CA ASN A 140 -5.99 5.66 -21.08
C ASN A 140 -6.64 6.36 -22.28
N PHE A 141 -5.85 6.59 -23.33
CA PHE A 141 -6.36 6.89 -24.66
C PHE A 141 -6.22 5.68 -25.59
N TYR A 142 -7.26 5.36 -26.35
CA TYR A 142 -7.26 4.34 -27.39
C TYR A 142 -7.56 4.95 -28.76
N GLY A 143 -6.72 4.61 -29.75
CA GLY A 143 -6.88 5.14 -31.11
C GLY A 143 -5.67 4.86 -32.00
N TYR A 144 -5.54 5.64 -33.06
CA TYR A 144 -4.50 5.50 -34.08
C TYR A 144 -3.54 6.69 -34.05
N LEU A 145 -2.25 6.43 -34.19
CA LEU A 145 -1.26 7.48 -34.33
C LEU A 145 -1.33 8.08 -35.74
N VAL A 146 -1.47 9.41 -35.84
CA VAL A 146 -1.48 10.12 -37.13
C VAL A 146 -0.09 10.68 -37.43
N ASN A 147 0.46 11.46 -36.51
CA ASN A 147 1.78 12.05 -36.62
C ASN A 147 2.37 12.41 -35.25
N VAL A 148 3.67 12.66 -35.24
CA VAL A 148 4.40 13.21 -34.09
C VAL A 148 4.84 14.63 -34.43
N LYS A 149 4.75 15.52 -33.45
CA LYS A 149 5.09 16.94 -33.57
C LYS A 149 6.15 17.35 -32.57
N GLN A 150 6.96 18.32 -32.98
CA GLN A 150 7.86 19.08 -32.13
C GLN A 150 7.61 20.56 -32.36
N ASP A 151 7.34 21.31 -31.29
CA ASP A 151 7.06 22.75 -31.36
C ASP A 151 5.93 23.08 -32.37
N GLY A 152 4.90 22.22 -32.39
CA GLY A 152 3.76 22.32 -33.30
C GLY A 152 4.02 21.89 -34.76
N LYS A 153 5.27 21.56 -35.13
CA LYS A 153 5.63 21.10 -36.48
C LYS A 153 5.64 19.59 -36.56
N VAL A 154 5.04 19.03 -37.61
CA VAL A 154 5.08 17.60 -37.90
C VAL A 154 6.52 17.20 -38.27
N ILE A 155 7.03 16.21 -37.56
CA ILE A 155 8.40 15.69 -37.72
C ILE A 155 8.43 14.26 -38.27
N ALA A 156 7.37 13.49 -38.02
CA ALA A 156 7.24 12.10 -38.45
C ALA A 156 5.76 11.76 -38.64
N GLU A 157 5.47 11.04 -39.72
CA GLU A 157 4.14 10.54 -40.09
C GLU A 157 4.27 9.14 -40.71
N GLY A 158 3.16 8.42 -40.83
CA GLY A 158 3.15 7.06 -41.38
C GLY A 158 4.01 6.09 -40.56
N GLU A 159 4.74 5.20 -41.23
CA GLU A 159 5.55 4.15 -40.59
C GLU A 159 6.67 4.71 -39.69
N ALA A 160 7.18 5.91 -39.99
CA ALA A 160 8.22 6.56 -39.21
C ALA A 160 7.71 7.17 -37.89
N ALA A 161 6.38 7.36 -37.74
CA ALA A 161 5.80 8.02 -36.57
C ALA A 161 5.96 7.19 -35.30
N TRP A 162 5.82 5.86 -35.38
CA TRP A 162 5.85 5.01 -34.19
C TRP A 162 7.23 4.94 -33.51
N PRO A 163 8.34 4.67 -34.22
CA PRO A 163 9.67 4.70 -33.60
C PRO A 163 10.02 6.08 -33.01
N GLU A 164 9.65 7.16 -33.70
CA GLU A 164 9.89 8.53 -33.24
C GLU A 164 9.10 8.85 -31.96
N LEU A 165 7.84 8.40 -31.88
CA LEU A 165 7.02 8.53 -30.68
C LEU A 165 7.67 7.83 -29.48
N GLN A 166 8.14 6.59 -29.66
CA GLN A 166 8.80 5.83 -28.58
C GLN A 166 10.08 6.52 -28.08
N ALA A 167 10.92 7.02 -28.99
CA ALA A 167 12.13 7.76 -28.62
C ALA A 167 11.81 9.01 -27.79
N ARG A 168 10.75 9.75 -28.15
CA ARG A 168 10.35 10.96 -27.43
C ARG A 168 9.67 10.69 -26.10
N ILE A 169 8.88 9.63 -25.98
CA ILE A 169 8.31 9.20 -24.69
C ILE A 169 9.44 8.86 -23.71
N ASN A 170 10.46 8.11 -24.15
CA ASN A 170 11.62 7.81 -23.31
C ASN A 170 12.35 9.07 -22.84
N ARG A 171 12.55 10.05 -23.74
CA ARG A 171 13.12 11.36 -23.38
C ARG A 171 12.26 12.08 -22.35
N VAL A 172 10.95 12.17 -22.57
CA VAL A 172 10.01 12.86 -21.70
C VAL A 172 9.89 12.19 -20.33
N ASN A 173 9.94 10.86 -20.26
CA ASN A 173 9.98 10.13 -18.99
C ASN A 173 11.28 10.41 -18.22
N GLY A 174 12.42 10.53 -18.92
CA GLY A 174 13.68 10.99 -18.32
C GLY A 174 13.59 12.41 -17.75
N LEU A 175 12.93 13.33 -18.47
CA LEU A 175 12.68 14.70 -17.99
C LEU A 175 11.72 14.71 -16.79
N ALA A 176 10.67 13.88 -16.81
CA ALA A 176 9.73 13.74 -15.68
C ALA A 176 10.45 13.30 -14.40
N ALA A 177 11.40 12.36 -14.51
CA ALA A 177 12.19 11.91 -13.37
C ALA A 177 13.10 13.03 -12.82
N GLN A 178 13.70 13.85 -13.70
CA GLN A 178 14.51 15.00 -13.29
C GLN A 178 13.66 16.08 -12.61
N LEU A 179 12.51 16.41 -13.18
CA LEU A 179 11.55 17.35 -12.58
C LEU A 179 11.12 16.88 -11.19
N LYS A 180 10.72 15.61 -11.07
CA LYS A 180 10.34 15.01 -9.79
C LYS A 180 11.47 15.07 -8.76
N SER A 181 12.72 14.83 -9.17
CA SER A 181 13.89 14.92 -8.28
C SER A 181 14.10 16.36 -7.79
N LEU A 182 14.07 17.34 -8.69
CA LEU A 182 14.23 18.75 -8.34
C LEU A 182 13.13 19.22 -7.39
N GLU A 183 11.87 18.87 -7.67
CA GLU A 183 10.72 19.26 -6.87
C GLU A 183 10.70 18.58 -5.49
N LYS A 184 10.92 17.27 -5.43
CA LYS A 184 10.82 16.52 -4.17
C LYS A 184 12.08 16.62 -3.31
N THR A 185 13.27 16.60 -3.92
CA THR A 185 14.54 16.53 -3.19
C THR A 185 15.16 17.90 -2.99
N ASP A 186 15.41 18.64 -4.08
CA ASP A 186 16.18 19.89 -4.00
C ASP A 186 15.34 21.03 -3.39
N ILE A 187 14.14 21.27 -3.91
CA ILE A 187 13.20 22.25 -3.32
C ILE A 187 12.78 21.81 -1.91
N GLY A 188 12.57 20.50 -1.70
CA GLY A 188 12.29 19.94 -0.39
C GLY A 188 13.37 20.27 0.64
N ALA A 189 14.65 20.12 0.28
CA ALA A 189 15.79 20.46 1.13
C ALA A 189 15.89 21.97 1.41
N ILE A 190 15.59 22.82 0.42
CA ILE A 190 15.54 24.27 0.61
C ILE A 190 14.42 24.65 1.58
N ASN A 191 13.21 24.10 1.39
CA ASN A 191 12.07 24.36 2.27
C ASN A 191 12.37 23.90 3.71
N ALA A 192 12.99 22.73 3.88
CA ALA A 192 13.44 22.26 5.19
C ALA A 192 14.50 23.19 5.80
N GLY A 193 15.43 23.71 4.99
CA GLY A 193 16.41 24.72 5.41
C GLY A 193 15.77 26.02 5.88
N LEU A 194 14.85 26.57 5.09
CA LEU A 194 14.11 27.79 5.42
C LEU A 194 13.27 27.61 6.70
N GLU A 195 12.64 26.45 6.86
CA GLU A 195 11.88 26.12 8.06
C GLU A 195 12.79 26.02 9.29
N ARG A 196 13.98 25.43 9.17
CA ARG A 196 14.97 25.44 10.27
C ARG A 196 15.39 26.85 10.66
N ILE A 197 15.63 27.74 9.70
CA ILE A 197 15.96 29.15 9.99
C ILE A 197 14.78 29.81 10.72
N ARG A 198 13.54 29.58 10.26
CA ARG A 198 12.33 30.11 10.90
C ARG A 198 12.21 29.65 12.35
N LEU A 199 12.39 28.35 12.60
CA LEU A 199 12.33 27.74 13.94
C LEU A 199 13.46 28.25 14.82
N HIS A 200 14.68 28.38 14.28
CA HIS A 200 15.83 28.93 15.01
C HIS A 200 15.59 30.38 15.44
N GLY A 201 15.10 31.23 14.53
CA GLY A 201 14.75 32.61 14.85
C GLY A 201 13.67 32.70 15.93
N ARG A 202 12.64 31.86 15.84
CA ARG A 202 11.57 31.80 16.85
C ARG A 202 12.10 31.34 18.21
N LYS A 203 13.02 30.37 18.24
CA LYS A 203 13.67 29.92 19.47
C LYS A 203 14.48 31.05 20.12
N LEU A 204 15.28 31.78 19.34
CA LEU A 204 16.04 32.93 19.85
C LEU A 204 15.13 34.04 20.39
N GLU A 205 14.00 34.29 19.73
CA GLU A 205 12.98 35.24 20.20
C GLU A 205 12.41 34.82 21.57
N LEU A 206 12.04 33.53 21.72
CA LEU A 206 11.52 32.98 22.98
C LEU A 206 12.57 33.03 24.11
N GLU A 207 13.85 32.88 23.78
CA GLU A 207 14.96 32.97 24.73
C GLU A 207 15.42 34.41 25.01
N GLY A 208 14.88 35.41 24.30
CA GLY A 208 15.31 36.82 24.40
C GLY A 208 16.72 37.07 23.87
N LYS A 209 17.21 36.23 22.95
CA LYS A 209 18.57 36.27 22.37
C LYS A 209 18.60 36.68 20.90
N LEU A 210 17.47 37.12 20.35
CA LEU A 210 17.41 37.59 18.97
C LEU A 210 18.00 39.01 18.87
N ASP A 211 19.30 39.09 18.59
CA ASP A 211 20.02 40.35 18.38
C ASP A 211 20.27 40.63 16.88
N ALA A 212 20.84 41.79 16.59
CA ALA A 212 21.12 42.22 15.21
C ALA A 212 22.14 41.30 14.50
N THR A 213 23.06 40.67 15.24
CA THR A 213 24.05 39.75 14.67
C THR A 213 23.37 38.45 14.25
N ALA A 214 22.57 37.86 15.14
CA ALA A 214 21.80 36.65 14.84
C ALA A 214 20.80 36.88 13.69
N GLN A 215 20.20 38.07 13.60
CA GLN A 215 19.35 38.44 12.46
C GLN A 215 20.16 38.49 11.15
N ALA A 216 21.33 39.13 11.15
CA ALA A 216 22.20 39.22 9.97
C ALA A 216 22.70 37.84 9.53
N ASP A 217 23.08 36.95 10.46
CA ASP A 217 23.52 35.59 10.16
C ASP A 217 22.40 34.78 9.50
N MET A 218 21.18 34.82 10.06
CA MET A 218 20.02 34.15 9.48
C MET A 218 19.61 34.72 8.12
N GLU A 219 19.73 36.04 7.93
CA GLU A 219 19.48 36.68 6.63
C GLU A 219 20.51 36.23 5.59
N SER A 220 21.77 36.07 5.97
CA SER A 220 22.82 35.52 5.12
C SER A 220 22.52 34.07 4.69
N GLU A 221 22.18 33.19 5.65
CA GLU A 221 21.78 31.80 5.35
C GLU A 221 20.54 31.75 4.45
N ARG A 222 19.53 32.59 4.72
CA ARG A 222 18.33 32.69 3.90
C ARG A 222 18.65 33.18 2.49
N ALA A 223 19.54 34.15 2.34
CA ALA A 223 19.97 34.64 1.04
C ALA A 223 20.67 33.55 0.23
N GLU A 224 21.49 32.71 0.86
CA GLU A 224 22.12 31.56 0.20
C GLU A 224 21.09 30.55 -0.29
N LEU A 225 20.11 30.18 0.54
CA LEU A 225 19.03 29.26 0.15
C LEU A 225 18.16 29.84 -0.97
N ASN A 226 17.85 31.13 -0.92
CA ASN A 226 17.10 31.82 -1.97
C ASN A 226 17.88 31.86 -3.29
N ALA A 227 19.20 32.07 -3.26
CA ALA A 227 20.03 32.03 -4.46
C ALA A 227 20.05 30.63 -5.09
N ARG A 228 20.13 29.57 -4.28
CA ARG A 228 20.00 28.18 -4.76
C ARG A 228 18.60 27.91 -5.33
N TYR A 229 17.56 28.43 -4.70
CA TYR A 229 16.19 28.32 -5.20
C TYR A 229 16.04 28.96 -6.58
N GLN A 230 16.62 30.14 -6.81
CA GLN A 230 16.60 30.82 -8.11
C GLN A 230 17.31 30.01 -9.21
N ASP A 231 18.44 29.37 -8.89
CA ASP A 231 19.12 28.47 -9.83
C ASP A 231 18.24 27.25 -10.20
N ILE A 232 17.58 26.66 -9.21
CA ILE A 232 16.64 25.55 -9.42
C ILE A 232 15.42 26.01 -10.24
N GLU A 233 14.86 27.18 -9.95
CA GLU A 233 13.73 27.75 -10.68
C GLU A 233 14.06 27.94 -12.17
N ALA A 234 15.27 28.44 -12.48
CA ALA A 234 15.73 28.55 -13.86
C ALA A 234 15.84 27.17 -14.55
N ARG A 235 16.35 26.15 -13.86
CA ARG A 235 16.42 24.78 -14.37
C ARG A 235 15.03 24.15 -14.57
N LEU A 236 14.10 24.39 -13.65
CA LEU A 236 12.71 23.92 -13.77
C LEU A 236 12.04 24.54 -15.00
N ALA A 237 12.23 25.84 -15.23
CA ALA A 237 11.68 26.51 -16.39
C ALA A 237 12.19 25.90 -17.71
N ASP A 238 13.50 25.62 -17.80
CA ASP A 238 14.10 24.95 -18.97
C ASP A 238 13.56 23.52 -19.14
N LEU A 239 13.53 22.73 -18.06
CA LEU A 239 13.02 21.36 -18.10
C LEU A 239 11.53 21.31 -18.48
N HIS A 240 10.70 22.23 -17.97
CA HIS A 240 9.30 22.34 -18.36
C HIS A 240 9.12 22.72 -19.82
N ALA A 241 9.95 23.62 -20.36
CA ALA A 241 9.94 23.93 -21.78
C ALA A 241 10.28 22.68 -22.62
N GLN A 242 11.32 21.94 -22.23
CA GLN A 242 11.71 20.70 -22.91
C GLN A 242 10.67 19.58 -22.78
N PHE A 243 9.99 19.49 -21.63
CA PHE A 243 8.97 18.50 -21.30
C PHE A 243 7.69 18.70 -22.13
N ASN A 244 7.30 19.96 -22.34
CA ASN A 244 6.09 20.34 -23.07
C ASN A 244 6.30 20.55 -24.58
N ARG A 245 7.54 20.43 -25.06
CA ARG A 245 7.94 20.66 -26.47
C ARG A 245 7.26 19.74 -27.48
N ASP A 246 7.09 18.47 -27.11
CA ASP A 246 6.69 17.42 -28.03
C ASP A 246 5.21 17.05 -27.85
N ALA A 247 4.53 16.73 -28.94
CA ALA A 247 3.15 16.27 -28.95
C ALA A 247 2.93 15.18 -30.00
N LEU A 248 1.83 14.45 -29.91
CA LEU A 248 1.35 13.54 -30.95
C LEU A 248 -0.06 13.95 -31.37
N THR A 249 -0.40 13.75 -32.64
CA THR A 249 -1.79 13.76 -33.09
C THR A 249 -2.29 12.32 -33.16
N ALA A 250 -3.36 12.03 -32.44
CA ALA A 250 -4.03 10.73 -32.45
C ALA A 250 -5.47 10.85 -32.91
N ARG A 251 -5.95 9.82 -33.58
CA ARG A 251 -7.32 9.71 -34.06
C ARG A 251 -8.09 8.71 -33.22
N ASP A 252 -9.24 9.10 -32.68
CA ASP A 252 -10.12 8.22 -31.92
C ASP A 252 -10.92 7.25 -32.81
N ALA A 253 -11.78 6.44 -32.20
CA ALA A 253 -12.67 5.50 -32.90
C ALA A 253 -13.60 6.17 -33.92
N ASN A 254 -14.03 7.40 -33.65
CA ASN A 254 -15.00 8.14 -34.46
C ASN A 254 -14.32 9.01 -35.54
N GLY A 255 -13.00 8.91 -35.67
CA GLY A 255 -12.23 9.70 -36.64
C GLY A 255 -11.86 11.10 -36.15
N LYS A 256 -12.14 11.46 -34.90
CA LYS A 256 -11.77 12.75 -34.32
C LYS A 256 -10.28 12.76 -34.02
N GLU A 257 -9.57 13.73 -34.59
CA GLU A 257 -8.16 13.95 -34.31
C GLU A 257 -7.98 14.86 -33.09
N ILE A 258 -7.13 14.43 -32.17
CA ILE A 258 -6.76 15.18 -30.97
C ILE A 258 -5.25 15.27 -30.85
N GLU A 259 -4.79 16.41 -30.34
CA GLU A 259 -3.38 16.61 -30.02
C GLU A 259 -3.14 16.33 -28.54
N ILE A 260 -2.18 15.44 -28.25
CA ILE A 260 -1.80 15.04 -26.90
C ILE A 260 -0.33 15.43 -26.71
N GLY A 261 -0.07 16.35 -25.78
CA GLY A 261 1.29 16.69 -25.37
C GLY A 261 1.98 15.48 -24.73
N LEU A 262 3.21 15.16 -25.15
CA LEU A 262 3.93 13.98 -24.66
C LEU A 262 4.24 14.07 -23.17
N GLY A 263 4.31 15.27 -22.59
CA GLY A 263 4.39 15.46 -21.13
C GLY A 263 3.26 14.75 -20.38
N LYS A 264 2.08 14.61 -20.99
CA LYS A 264 0.94 13.87 -20.40
C LYS A 264 1.00 12.36 -20.63
N VAL A 265 1.93 11.85 -21.44
CA VAL A 265 2.01 10.43 -21.84
C VAL A 265 3.04 9.68 -21.01
N VAL A 266 2.63 8.63 -20.31
CA VAL A 266 3.53 7.75 -19.54
C VAL A 266 4.06 6.65 -20.46
N HIS A 267 3.16 5.96 -21.15
CA HIS A 267 3.46 4.87 -22.06
C HIS A 267 2.59 4.98 -23.31
N ALA A 268 3.12 4.58 -24.47
CA ALA A 268 2.32 4.30 -25.65
C ALA A 268 2.72 2.92 -26.17
N TYR A 269 1.75 2.06 -26.45
CA TYR A 269 2.01 0.69 -26.89
C TYR A 269 0.91 0.16 -27.81
N GLN A 270 1.26 -0.78 -28.69
CA GLN A 270 0.34 -1.43 -29.63
C GLN A 270 0.15 -2.90 -29.22
N PRO A 271 -0.80 -3.21 -28.32
CA PRO A 271 -0.91 -4.55 -27.74
C PRO A 271 -1.18 -5.64 -28.79
N ASN A 272 -1.93 -5.30 -29.83
CA ASN A 272 -2.27 -6.22 -30.92
C ASN A 272 -1.08 -6.59 -31.82
N ALA A 273 -0.06 -5.72 -31.89
CA ALA A 273 1.17 -5.98 -32.64
C ALA A 273 2.24 -6.71 -31.80
N MET A 274 2.04 -6.85 -30.48
CA MET A 274 3.03 -7.48 -29.61
C MET A 274 3.04 -9.00 -29.77
N SER A 275 4.24 -9.55 -29.89
CA SER A 275 4.45 -10.98 -29.68
C SER A 275 4.16 -11.37 -28.22
N THR A 276 3.86 -12.64 -27.96
CA THR A 276 3.67 -13.15 -26.59
C THR A 276 4.86 -12.84 -25.68
N PHE A 277 6.09 -12.92 -26.19
CA PHE A 277 7.30 -12.59 -25.41
C PHE A 277 7.35 -11.09 -25.05
N THR A 278 7.00 -10.21 -25.98
CA THR A 278 6.89 -8.77 -25.74
C THR A 278 5.83 -8.45 -24.70
N LYS A 279 4.67 -9.11 -24.75
CA LYS A 279 3.61 -8.97 -23.75
C LYS A 279 4.07 -9.38 -22.35
N VAL A 280 4.82 -10.48 -22.23
CA VAL A 280 5.41 -10.93 -20.96
C VAL A 280 6.41 -9.91 -20.42
N GLY A 281 7.28 -9.35 -21.25
CA GLY A 281 8.21 -8.29 -20.83
C GLY A 281 7.47 -7.05 -20.33
N PHE A 282 6.45 -6.59 -21.06
CA PHE A 282 5.62 -5.45 -20.68
C PHE A 282 4.87 -5.70 -19.37
N TYR A 283 4.33 -6.91 -19.19
CA TYR A 283 3.65 -7.33 -17.97
C TYR A 283 4.53 -7.18 -16.72
N PHE A 284 5.76 -7.68 -16.76
CA PHE A 284 6.69 -7.53 -15.63
C PHE A 284 7.12 -6.08 -15.41
N SER A 285 7.27 -5.29 -16.50
CA SER A 285 7.51 -3.85 -16.38
C SER A 285 6.36 -3.14 -15.66
N LYS A 286 5.11 -3.50 -15.95
CA LYS A 286 3.92 -2.93 -15.30
C LYS A 286 3.80 -3.33 -13.84
N ILE A 287 4.14 -4.57 -13.49
CA ILE A 287 4.23 -4.99 -12.09
C ILE A 287 5.31 -4.18 -11.37
N TRP A 288 6.48 -3.99 -11.99
CA TRP A 288 7.54 -3.21 -11.37
C TRP A 288 7.11 -1.76 -11.15
N GLU A 289 6.53 -1.10 -12.15
CA GLU A 289 5.95 0.26 -12.02
C GLU A 289 4.93 0.31 -10.87
N PHE A 290 4.02 -0.66 -10.80
CA PHE A 290 3.05 -0.75 -9.71
C PHE A 290 3.71 -0.82 -8.32
N LEU A 291 4.84 -1.52 -8.19
CA LEU A 291 5.54 -1.68 -6.93
C LEU A 291 6.48 -0.51 -6.59
N SER A 292 7.06 0.17 -7.58
CA SER A 292 8.12 1.18 -7.41
C SER A 292 7.66 2.63 -7.48
N ASP A 293 6.59 2.90 -8.22
CA ASP A 293 6.19 4.28 -8.51
C ASP A 293 5.23 4.85 -7.47
N ASP A 294 5.00 6.16 -7.58
CA ASP A 294 4.01 6.88 -6.79
C ASP A 294 2.60 6.70 -7.38
N PRO A 295 1.56 6.79 -6.54
CA PRO A 295 0.18 6.74 -7.01
C PRO A 295 -0.19 7.96 -7.85
N ARG A 296 -1.07 7.74 -8.82
CA ARG A 296 -1.68 8.75 -9.71
C ARG A 296 -3.20 8.63 -9.68
N GLU A 297 -3.90 9.63 -10.24
CA GLU A 297 -5.36 9.63 -10.40
C GLU A 297 -6.12 9.15 -9.14
N ALA A 298 -5.84 9.78 -7.99
CA ALA A 298 -6.44 9.43 -6.71
C ALA A 298 -6.33 7.94 -6.31
N ASN A 299 -5.17 7.32 -6.56
CA ASN A 299 -4.86 5.91 -6.29
C ASN A 299 -5.49 4.90 -7.29
N THR A 300 -6.01 5.37 -8.43
CA THR A 300 -6.58 4.48 -9.47
C THR A 300 -5.60 4.16 -10.60
N GLU A 301 -4.42 4.78 -10.61
CA GLU A 301 -3.35 4.55 -11.58
C GLU A 301 -1.97 4.73 -10.93
N GLY A 302 -0.90 4.34 -11.62
CA GLY A 302 0.47 4.47 -11.12
C GLY A 302 0.87 3.38 -10.11
N GLY A 303 1.82 3.70 -9.24
CA GLY A 303 2.37 2.76 -8.27
C GLY A 303 1.84 2.93 -6.85
N ILE A 304 2.26 2.02 -5.97
CA ILE A 304 1.84 1.99 -4.56
C ILE A 304 3.03 1.94 -3.58
N PHE A 305 4.23 2.31 -4.04
CA PHE A 305 5.45 2.25 -3.24
C PHE A 305 5.34 2.95 -1.88
N PRO A 306 4.79 4.18 -1.77
CA PRO A 306 4.64 4.83 -0.47
C PRO A 306 3.76 4.06 0.52
N ALA A 307 2.76 3.32 0.04
CA ALA A 307 1.90 2.49 0.89
C ALA A 307 2.61 1.23 1.38
N ILE A 308 3.41 0.58 0.51
CA ILE A 308 4.27 -0.55 0.89
C ILE A 308 5.25 -0.10 1.97
N PHE A 309 5.96 1.00 1.71
CA PHE A 309 6.95 1.55 2.62
C PHE A 309 6.34 1.90 3.98
N GLY A 310 5.21 2.63 3.98
CA GLY A 310 4.51 3.01 5.21
C GLY A 310 4.04 1.81 6.02
N THR A 311 3.45 0.78 5.39
CA THR A 311 3.04 -0.45 6.07
C THR A 311 4.22 -1.18 6.70
N VAL A 312 5.33 -1.34 5.96
CA VAL A 312 6.52 -2.04 6.48
C VAL A 312 7.17 -1.25 7.61
N MET A 313 7.43 0.05 7.40
CA MET A 313 8.10 0.90 8.39
C MET A 313 7.30 0.98 9.70
N MET A 314 6.00 1.23 9.62
CA MET A 314 5.11 1.27 10.79
C MET A 314 5.12 -0.07 11.54
N THR A 315 5.04 -1.18 10.82
CA THR A 315 5.04 -2.51 11.42
C THR A 315 6.37 -2.81 12.12
N LEU A 316 7.50 -2.39 11.54
CA LEU A 316 8.82 -2.55 12.15
C LEU A 316 8.98 -1.69 13.42
N ILE A 317 8.55 -0.43 13.40
CA ILE A 317 8.60 0.44 14.58
C ILE A 317 7.69 -0.12 15.69
N MET A 318 6.47 -0.53 15.33
CA MET A 318 5.55 -1.20 16.24
C MET A 318 6.18 -2.45 16.86
N ALA A 319 6.78 -3.33 16.05
CA ALA A 319 7.45 -4.56 16.51
C ALA A 319 8.60 -4.26 17.47
N MET A 320 9.41 -3.24 17.16
CA MET A 320 10.53 -2.79 17.98
C MET A 320 10.08 -2.29 19.35
N ILE A 321 8.88 -1.70 19.45
CA ILE A 321 8.35 -1.17 20.72
C ILE A 321 7.58 -2.24 21.49
N VAL A 322 6.70 -2.99 20.81
CA VAL A 322 5.80 -3.97 21.45
C VAL A 322 6.57 -5.15 22.05
N THR A 323 7.62 -5.64 21.38
CA THR A 323 8.37 -6.81 21.81
C THR A 323 9.07 -6.60 23.14
N PRO A 324 9.93 -5.58 23.35
CA PRO A 324 10.57 -5.37 24.64
C PRO A 324 9.54 -5.09 25.74
N PHE A 325 8.52 -4.27 25.47
CA PHE A 325 7.51 -3.94 26.47
C PHE A 325 6.70 -5.18 26.89
N GLY A 326 6.22 -5.96 25.93
CA GLY A 326 5.45 -7.18 26.18
C GLY A 326 6.28 -8.27 26.88
N VAL A 327 7.53 -8.46 26.46
CA VAL A 327 8.44 -9.44 27.08
C VAL A 327 8.78 -9.03 28.51
N LEU A 328 9.12 -7.77 28.77
CA LEU A 328 9.42 -7.28 30.11
C LEU A 328 8.21 -7.42 31.04
N ALA A 329 7.02 -7.07 30.56
CA ALA A 329 5.78 -7.24 31.32
C ALA A 329 5.53 -8.72 31.67
N ALA A 330 5.67 -9.63 30.72
CA ALA A 330 5.50 -11.06 30.95
C ALA A 330 6.55 -11.65 31.91
N VAL A 331 7.82 -11.28 31.73
CA VAL A 331 8.91 -11.69 32.63
C VAL A 331 8.65 -11.19 34.04
N TYR A 332 8.25 -9.93 34.21
CA TYR A 332 7.89 -9.39 35.52
C TYR A 332 6.73 -10.15 36.15
N LEU A 333 5.61 -10.32 35.41
CA LEU A 333 4.41 -11.00 35.90
C LEU A 333 4.65 -12.47 36.26
N ARG A 334 5.58 -13.14 35.56
CA ARG A 334 5.86 -14.57 35.78
C ARG A 334 6.97 -14.85 36.78
N GLU A 335 8.09 -14.14 36.70
CA GLU A 335 9.30 -14.47 37.46
C GLU A 335 9.47 -13.61 38.71
N TYR A 336 8.94 -12.38 38.74
CA TYR A 336 9.14 -11.43 39.86
C TYR A 336 7.88 -11.13 40.67
N ALA A 337 6.72 -11.06 40.02
CA ALA A 337 5.49 -10.66 40.68
C ALA A 337 5.01 -11.71 41.68
N LYS A 338 4.65 -11.25 42.88
CA LYS A 338 3.96 -12.10 43.87
C LYS A 338 2.53 -12.35 43.41
N GLN A 339 1.99 -13.53 43.70
CA GLN A 339 0.59 -13.88 43.40
C GLN A 339 -0.35 -13.16 44.38
N ASN A 340 -0.63 -11.88 44.10
CA ASN A 340 -1.51 -11.04 44.89
C ASN A 340 -2.67 -10.49 44.03
N THR A 341 -3.62 -9.80 44.67
CA THR A 341 -4.79 -9.23 43.99
C THR A 341 -4.40 -8.29 42.85
N LEU A 342 -3.34 -7.51 42.99
CA LEU A 342 -2.84 -6.61 41.96
C LEU A 342 -2.38 -7.37 40.70
N THR A 343 -1.55 -8.40 40.86
CA THR A 343 -1.09 -9.25 39.75
C THR A 343 -2.27 -9.93 39.05
N ARG A 344 -3.29 -10.35 39.80
CA ARG A 344 -4.53 -10.92 39.23
C ARG A 344 -5.32 -9.89 38.42
N ILE A 345 -5.46 -8.66 38.93
CA ILE A 345 -6.13 -7.55 38.21
C ILE A 345 -5.38 -7.24 36.91
N ILE A 346 -4.05 -7.12 36.95
CA ILE A 346 -3.24 -6.85 35.75
C ILE A 346 -3.45 -7.94 34.70
N ARG A 347 -3.43 -9.22 35.09
CA ARG A 347 -3.65 -10.34 34.17
C ARG A 347 -5.05 -10.29 33.54
N ILE A 348 -6.07 -9.97 34.33
CA ILE A 348 -7.44 -9.79 33.82
C ILE A 348 -7.48 -8.61 32.84
N ALA A 349 -6.83 -7.49 33.16
CA ALA A 349 -6.79 -6.32 32.29
C ALA A 349 -6.09 -6.63 30.95
N VAL A 350 -4.95 -7.33 30.96
CA VAL A 350 -4.26 -7.77 29.74
C VAL A 350 -5.15 -8.65 28.88
N ASN A 351 -5.84 -9.63 29.47
CA ASN A 351 -6.77 -10.49 28.73
C ASN A 351 -7.97 -9.72 28.18
N ASN A 352 -8.49 -8.73 28.93
CA ASN A 352 -9.60 -7.90 28.48
C ASN A 352 -9.19 -6.94 27.36
N LEU A 353 -7.95 -6.43 27.35
CA LEU A 353 -7.42 -5.60 26.26
C LEU A 353 -7.47 -6.32 24.91
N ALA A 354 -7.23 -7.63 24.89
CA ALA A 354 -7.34 -8.41 23.65
C ALA A 354 -8.76 -8.40 23.05
N GLY A 355 -9.80 -8.18 23.87
CA GLY A 355 -11.20 -8.12 23.44
C GLY A 355 -11.71 -6.71 23.09
N VAL A 356 -10.90 -5.66 23.25
CA VAL A 356 -11.30 -4.28 22.93
C VAL A 356 -11.35 -4.10 21.41
N PRO A 357 -12.43 -3.51 20.83
CA PRO A 357 -12.50 -3.22 19.40
C PRO A 357 -11.36 -2.30 18.93
N ALA A 358 -10.79 -2.58 17.76
CA ALA A 358 -9.62 -1.86 17.24
C ALA A 358 -9.83 -0.33 17.13
N ILE A 359 -11.04 0.14 16.80
CA ILE A 359 -11.34 1.58 16.69
C ILE A 359 -11.18 2.33 18.02
N VAL A 360 -11.43 1.67 19.16
CA VAL A 360 -11.27 2.28 20.49
C VAL A 360 -9.80 2.61 20.74
N TYR A 361 -8.87 1.76 20.29
CA TYR A 361 -7.45 2.06 20.32
C TYR A 361 -7.09 3.27 19.47
N GLY A 362 -7.73 3.45 18.32
CA GLY A 362 -7.52 4.63 17.46
C GLY A 362 -7.95 5.93 18.15
N VAL A 363 -9.15 5.95 18.73
CA VAL A 363 -9.66 7.12 19.48
C VAL A 363 -8.77 7.40 20.70
N PHE A 364 -8.37 6.35 21.43
CA PHE A 364 -7.41 6.48 22.53
C PHE A 364 -6.06 7.04 22.05
N GLY A 365 -5.52 6.52 20.95
CA GLY A 365 -4.26 6.99 20.38
C GLY A 365 -4.34 8.46 19.97
N LEU A 366 -5.44 8.88 19.34
CA LEU A 366 -5.64 10.29 19.00
C LEU A 366 -5.74 11.17 20.26
N GLY A 367 -6.57 10.79 21.22
CA GLY A 367 -6.76 11.59 22.43
C GLY A 367 -5.51 11.64 23.32
N PHE A 368 -4.92 10.48 23.62
CA PHE A 368 -3.82 10.35 24.56
C PHE A 368 -2.46 10.57 23.90
N PHE A 369 -2.14 9.84 22.82
CA PHE A 369 -0.80 9.95 22.21
C PHE A 369 -0.63 11.24 21.43
N VAL A 370 -1.60 11.63 20.60
CA VAL A 370 -1.46 12.85 19.78
C VAL A 370 -1.69 14.10 20.62
N TYR A 371 -2.89 14.28 21.20
CA TYR A 371 -3.24 15.55 21.83
C TYR A 371 -2.61 15.77 23.20
N VAL A 372 -2.61 14.74 24.06
CA VAL A 372 -2.02 14.86 25.41
C VAL A 372 -0.51 14.74 25.33
N LEU A 373 0.02 13.59 24.95
CA LEU A 373 1.46 13.33 24.99
C LEU A 373 2.22 14.17 23.95
N GLY A 374 1.82 14.12 22.67
CA GLY A 374 2.43 14.91 21.61
C GLY A 374 2.32 16.42 21.84
N GLY A 375 1.14 16.89 22.24
CA GLY A 375 0.94 18.29 22.60
C GLY A 375 1.72 18.76 23.84
N SER A 376 2.02 17.86 24.79
CA SER A 376 2.92 18.14 25.92
C SER A 376 4.39 18.12 25.50
N VAL A 377 4.80 17.17 24.65
CA VAL A 377 6.15 17.11 24.09
C VAL A 377 6.47 18.38 23.32
N ASP A 378 5.56 18.85 22.47
CA ASP A 378 5.77 20.09 21.71
C ASP A 378 5.92 21.31 22.61
N ARG A 379 5.11 21.42 23.68
CA ARG A 379 5.24 22.54 24.62
C ARG A 379 6.56 22.53 25.39
N LEU A 380 7.10 21.35 25.68
CA LEU A 380 8.32 21.19 26.47
C LEU A 380 9.60 21.26 25.63
N PHE A 381 9.58 20.69 24.42
CA PHE A 381 10.77 20.47 23.61
C PHE A 381 10.76 21.17 22.25
N PHE A 382 9.58 21.58 21.75
CA PHE A 382 9.43 22.27 20.46
C PHE A 382 8.53 23.52 20.54
N PRO A 383 8.68 24.39 21.56
CA PRO A 383 7.82 25.57 21.69
C PRO A 383 7.91 26.52 20.50
N GLU A 384 9.03 26.52 19.77
CA GLU A 384 9.25 27.30 18.56
C GLU A 384 8.43 26.86 17.34
N ALA A 385 7.94 25.62 17.32
CA ALA A 385 7.12 25.09 16.23
C ALA A 385 5.66 25.55 16.32
N LEU A 386 5.18 25.88 17.53
CA LEU A 386 3.79 26.26 17.76
C LEU A 386 3.40 27.55 17.02
N PRO A 387 2.20 27.60 16.42
CA PRO A 387 1.03 26.73 16.63
C PRO A 387 0.95 25.48 15.73
N ALA A 388 1.95 25.22 14.88
CA ALA A 388 2.01 24.02 14.05
C ALA A 388 2.78 22.91 14.81
N PRO A 389 2.09 22.00 15.52
CA PRO A 389 2.75 21.01 16.37
C PRO A 389 3.61 20.04 15.55
N THR A 390 4.74 19.60 16.11
CA THR A 390 5.57 18.53 15.54
C THR A 390 4.99 17.17 15.89
N PHE A 391 4.78 16.92 17.18
CA PHE A 391 4.26 15.65 17.68
C PHE A 391 2.79 15.73 18.11
N GLY A 392 2.22 16.91 18.34
CA GLY A 392 0.79 17.13 18.58
C GLY A 392 -0.12 16.93 17.36
N THR A 393 0.34 16.19 16.34
CA THR A 393 -0.38 15.86 15.11
C THR A 393 -0.28 14.34 14.82
N PRO A 394 -1.27 13.74 14.13
CA PRO A 394 -1.18 12.35 13.66
C PRO A 394 0.08 12.10 12.81
N GLY A 395 0.73 10.95 13.01
CA GLY A 395 2.00 10.60 12.35
C GLY A 395 2.43 9.15 12.59
N LEU A 396 3.54 8.75 11.95
CA LEU A 396 4.10 7.39 11.96
C LEU A 396 4.34 6.85 13.38
N LEU A 397 4.85 7.68 14.29
CA LEU A 397 5.12 7.30 15.68
C LEU A 397 3.85 6.89 16.41
N TRP A 398 2.82 7.73 16.36
CA TRP A 398 1.57 7.51 17.08
C TRP A 398 0.75 6.38 16.49
N ALA A 399 0.78 6.22 15.17
CA ALA A 399 0.26 5.05 14.49
C ALA A 399 0.92 3.76 15.01
N SER A 400 2.24 3.74 15.04
CA SER A 400 3.01 2.56 15.49
C SER A 400 2.79 2.25 16.97
N LEU A 401 2.73 3.27 17.84
CA LEU A 401 2.46 3.13 19.27
C LEU A 401 1.04 2.66 19.57
N THR A 402 0.05 3.14 18.81
CA THR A 402 -1.34 2.71 18.93
C THR A 402 -1.49 1.23 18.57
N LEU A 403 -0.85 0.79 17.48
CA LEU A 403 -0.82 -0.62 17.12
C LEU A 403 -0.02 -1.46 18.11
N ALA A 404 1.08 -0.93 18.65
CA ALA A 404 1.85 -1.61 19.68
C ALA A 404 0.95 -1.90 20.88
N LEU A 405 0.20 -0.91 21.37
CA LEU A 405 -0.74 -1.08 22.48
C LEU A 405 -1.80 -2.15 22.19
N LEU A 406 -2.34 -2.19 20.97
CA LEU A 406 -3.29 -3.20 20.52
C LEU A 406 -2.67 -4.62 20.49
N ALA A 407 -1.38 -4.72 20.16
CA ALA A 407 -0.67 -5.99 20.00
C ALA A 407 0.05 -6.47 21.28
N VAL A 408 0.29 -5.60 22.28
CA VAL A 408 0.95 -5.93 23.55
C VAL A 408 0.36 -7.18 24.22
N PRO A 409 -0.98 -7.35 24.35
CA PRO A 409 -1.54 -8.53 25.01
C PRO A 409 -1.11 -9.86 24.39
N VAL A 410 -0.97 -9.90 23.07
CA VAL A 410 -0.55 -11.10 22.32
C VAL A 410 0.88 -11.49 22.70
N VAL A 411 1.77 -10.50 22.77
CA VAL A 411 3.18 -10.73 23.16
C VAL A 411 3.30 -11.15 24.62
N ILE A 412 2.53 -10.53 25.52
CA ILE A 412 2.54 -10.87 26.96
C ILE A 412 2.12 -12.33 27.16
N VAL A 413 0.98 -12.73 26.61
CA VAL A 413 0.42 -14.07 26.80
C VAL A 413 1.35 -15.14 26.23
N ALA A 414 1.84 -14.95 25.00
CA ALA A 414 2.76 -15.90 24.37
C ALA A 414 4.08 -16.04 25.15
N THR A 415 4.61 -14.93 25.66
CA THR A 415 5.84 -14.94 26.47
C THR A 415 5.61 -15.62 27.81
N GLU A 416 4.50 -15.33 28.49
CA GLU A 416 4.17 -15.93 29.78
C GLU A 416 3.98 -17.45 29.66
N GLU A 417 3.29 -17.92 28.62
CA GLU A 417 3.15 -19.33 28.33
C GLU A 417 4.50 -20.01 28.07
N GLY A 418 5.41 -19.34 27.36
CA GLY A 418 6.79 -19.81 27.16
C GLY A 418 7.55 -19.98 28.47
N LEU A 419 7.53 -18.95 29.31
CA LEU A 419 8.17 -18.97 30.63
C LEU A 419 7.56 -20.04 31.56
N ALA A 420 6.26 -20.26 31.46
CA ALA A 420 5.55 -21.25 32.28
C ALA A 420 5.92 -22.70 31.94
N ARG A 421 6.37 -22.98 30.71
CA ARG A 421 6.79 -24.34 30.28
C ARG A 421 8.16 -24.74 30.80
N ILE A 422 8.99 -23.79 31.21
CA ILE A 422 10.34 -24.09 31.71
C ILE A 422 10.21 -24.80 33.07
N PRO A 423 10.85 -25.96 33.29
CA PRO A 423 10.80 -26.68 34.56
C PRO A 423 11.37 -25.87 35.73
N ARG A 424 10.84 -26.08 36.94
CA ARG A 424 11.38 -25.44 38.16
C ARG A 424 12.78 -25.96 38.50
N THR A 425 13.05 -27.23 38.22
CA THR A 425 14.35 -27.90 38.47
C THR A 425 15.51 -27.21 37.79
N VAL A 426 15.32 -26.69 36.57
CA VAL A 426 16.35 -25.94 35.83
C VAL A 426 16.70 -24.63 36.55
N ARG A 427 15.70 -23.94 37.12
CA ARG A 427 15.91 -22.70 37.89
C ARG A 427 16.62 -23.00 39.20
N GLU A 428 16.16 -24.03 39.91
CA GLU A 428 16.73 -24.44 41.20
C GLU A 428 18.16 -24.96 41.05
N GLY A 429 18.46 -25.71 39.98
CA GLY A 429 19.81 -26.17 39.66
C GLY A 429 20.79 -25.02 39.38
N SER A 430 20.36 -23.99 38.64
CA SER A 430 21.16 -22.78 38.41
C SER A 430 21.47 -22.05 39.72
N LEU A 431 20.46 -21.85 40.57
CA LEU A 431 20.62 -21.21 41.87
C LEU A 431 21.53 -22.04 42.81
N ALA A 432 21.45 -23.37 42.76
CA ALA A 432 22.31 -24.27 43.54
C ALA A 432 23.79 -24.20 43.13
N LEU A 433 24.08 -23.84 41.88
CA LEU A 433 25.44 -23.56 41.39
C LEU A 433 25.95 -22.16 41.79
N GLY A 434 25.20 -21.42 42.62
CA GLY A 434 25.57 -20.08 43.09
C GLY A 434 25.21 -18.95 42.12
N ALA A 435 24.48 -19.24 41.04
CA ALA A 435 24.01 -18.20 40.12
C ALA A 435 22.96 -17.31 40.81
N THR A 436 22.99 -16.01 40.52
CA THR A 436 21.93 -15.11 40.98
C THR A 436 20.63 -15.34 40.22
N LYS A 437 19.50 -14.83 40.76
CA LYS A 437 18.21 -14.86 40.05
C LYS A 437 18.27 -14.14 38.71
N ALA A 438 19.01 -13.02 38.63
CA ALA A 438 19.21 -12.29 37.39
C ALA A 438 20.03 -13.11 36.38
N GLU A 439 21.11 -13.75 36.81
CA GLU A 439 21.90 -14.62 35.93
C GLU A 439 21.10 -15.82 35.43
N THR A 440 20.34 -16.46 36.31
CA THR A 440 19.44 -17.56 35.94
C THR A 440 18.41 -17.11 34.90
N LEU A 441 17.86 -15.90 35.07
CA LEU A 441 16.92 -15.31 34.12
C LEU A 441 17.58 -15.08 32.74
N TRP A 442 18.68 -14.35 32.71
CA TRP A 442 19.33 -13.92 31.47
C TRP A 442 20.03 -15.04 30.72
N LYS A 443 20.67 -15.98 31.43
CA LYS A 443 21.49 -17.03 30.81
C LYS A 443 20.70 -18.31 30.51
N ILE A 444 19.56 -18.54 31.18
CA ILE A 444 18.82 -19.81 31.05
C ILE A 444 17.36 -19.56 30.68
N VAL A 445 16.61 -18.85 31.52
CA VAL A 445 15.15 -18.74 31.37
C VAL A 445 14.75 -17.98 30.10
N ILE A 446 15.33 -16.80 29.84
CA ILE A 446 15.05 -15.99 28.65
C ILE A 446 15.45 -16.73 27.36
N PRO A 447 16.67 -17.30 27.24
CA PRO A 447 17.04 -18.11 26.09
C PRO A 447 16.07 -19.27 25.81
N MET A 448 15.68 -20.04 26.83
CA MET A 448 14.73 -21.15 26.69
C MET A 448 13.31 -20.69 26.32
N ALA A 449 12.89 -19.50 26.76
CA ALA A 449 11.58 -18.92 26.40
C ALA A 449 11.59 -18.15 25.08
N SER A 450 12.75 -17.87 24.49
CA SER A 450 12.89 -17.09 23.25
C SER A 450 12.04 -17.59 22.07
N PRO A 451 11.82 -18.90 21.84
CA PRO A 451 10.96 -19.35 20.74
C PRO A 451 9.49 -18.94 20.93
N ALA A 452 9.02 -18.89 22.17
CA ALA A 452 7.67 -18.46 22.51
C ALA A 452 7.52 -16.93 22.40
N MET A 453 8.52 -16.17 22.86
CA MET A 453 8.58 -14.71 22.68
C MET A 453 8.53 -14.32 21.20
N MET A 454 9.33 -15.00 20.36
CA MET A 454 9.34 -14.81 18.91
C MET A 454 7.98 -15.15 18.28
N THR A 455 7.31 -16.19 18.77
CA THR A 455 5.97 -16.54 18.30
C THR A 455 4.96 -15.43 18.65
N GLY A 456 5.03 -14.86 19.86
CA GLY A 456 4.24 -13.69 20.24
C GLY A 456 4.48 -12.49 19.32
N MET A 457 5.75 -12.20 19.01
CA MET A 457 6.13 -11.14 18.07
C MET A 457 5.61 -11.38 16.65
N ILE A 458 5.72 -12.61 16.13
CA ILE A 458 5.20 -12.97 14.80
C ILE A 458 3.68 -12.72 14.74
N LEU A 459 2.95 -13.15 15.76
CA LEU A 459 1.50 -12.94 15.82
C LEU A 459 1.13 -11.45 15.95
N ALA A 460 1.92 -10.68 16.71
CA ALA A 460 1.76 -9.23 16.85
C ALA A 460 1.96 -8.51 15.50
N VAL A 461 3.04 -8.83 14.78
CA VAL A 461 3.35 -8.31 13.45
C VAL A 461 2.24 -8.63 12.46
N ALA A 462 1.80 -9.90 12.41
CA ALA A 462 0.73 -10.35 11.52
C ALA A 462 -0.58 -9.59 11.77
N ARG A 463 -0.93 -9.35 13.03
CA ARG A 463 -2.13 -8.57 13.41
C ARG A 463 -1.97 -7.11 13.01
N ALA A 464 -0.90 -6.46 13.47
CA ALA A 464 -0.70 -5.03 13.29
C ALA A 464 -0.65 -4.59 11.83
N ALA A 465 0.04 -5.36 10.97
CA ALA A 465 0.11 -5.05 9.53
C ALA A 465 -1.26 -5.13 8.83
N GLY A 466 -2.22 -5.86 9.40
CA GLY A 466 -3.59 -5.98 8.90
C GLY A 466 -4.61 -5.02 9.52
N GLU A 467 -4.24 -4.25 10.54
CA GLU A 467 -5.15 -3.29 11.19
C GLU A 467 -5.25 -1.99 10.39
N VAL A 468 -6.46 -1.45 10.26
CA VAL A 468 -6.72 -0.22 9.47
C VAL A 468 -7.53 0.80 10.27
N ALA A 469 -8.59 0.35 10.95
CA ALA A 469 -9.51 1.22 11.67
C ALA A 469 -8.83 2.21 12.64
N PRO A 470 -7.90 1.79 13.53
CA PRO A 470 -7.25 2.76 14.41
C PRO A 470 -6.37 3.75 13.64
N LEU A 471 -5.70 3.29 12.57
CA LEU A 471 -4.71 4.06 11.82
C LEU A 471 -5.28 5.27 11.10
N MET A 472 -6.54 5.19 10.67
CA MET A 472 -7.27 6.29 10.03
C MET A 472 -7.36 7.54 10.92
N LEU A 473 -7.26 7.39 12.23
CA LEU A 473 -7.32 8.52 13.18
C LEU A 473 -5.93 9.05 13.56
N VAL A 474 -4.89 8.21 13.53
CA VAL A 474 -3.62 8.50 14.23
C VAL A 474 -2.40 8.67 13.32
N GLY A 475 -2.51 8.46 12.01
CA GLY A 475 -1.38 8.79 11.12
C GLY A 475 -1.48 8.42 9.65
N VAL A 476 -2.52 7.68 9.21
CA VAL A 476 -2.63 7.24 7.81
C VAL A 476 -3.43 8.23 6.96
N VAL A 477 -2.93 8.50 5.75
CA VAL A 477 -3.55 9.40 4.76
C VAL A 477 -3.69 8.75 3.38
N LYS A 478 -4.56 9.33 2.56
CA LYS A 478 -4.81 8.92 1.17
C LYS A 478 -3.60 9.08 0.27
N LEU A 479 -2.90 10.21 0.37
CA LEU A 479 -1.70 10.53 -0.39
C LEU A 479 -0.71 11.21 0.56
N ALA A 480 0.46 10.59 0.74
CA ALA A 480 1.55 11.20 1.48
C ALA A 480 2.44 11.99 0.50
N PRO A 481 2.72 13.28 0.74
CA PRO A 481 3.54 14.10 -0.16
C PRO A 481 5.01 13.64 -0.20
N SER A 482 5.51 13.12 0.92
CA SER A 482 6.87 12.62 1.11
C SER A 482 6.85 11.28 1.84
N LEU A 483 7.93 10.52 1.67
CA LEU A 483 8.20 9.36 2.53
C LEU A 483 8.71 9.86 3.89
N PRO A 484 8.46 9.14 4.98
CA PRO A 484 8.98 9.50 6.31
C PRO A 484 10.49 9.22 6.43
N VAL A 485 11.18 9.04 5.31
CA VAL A 485 12.64 8.94 5.21
C VAL A 485 13.09 9.76 4.01
N ASP A 486 14.01 10.71 4.25
CA ASP A 486 14.60 11.56 3.21
C ASP A 486 16.05 11.97 3.56
N GLY A 487 16.64 12.85 2.76
CA GLY A 487 18.00 13.38 2.97
C GLY A 487 18.11 14.49 4.02
N ASN A 488 17.01 14.87 4.68
CA ASN A 488 16.97 15.96 5.63
C ASN A 488 17.05 15.41 7.06
N TYR A 489 18.00 15.88 7.88
CA TYR A 489 18.05 15.54 9.31
C TYR A 489 16.67 15.78 9.97
N PRO A 490 16.14 14.83 10.78
CA PRO A 490 16.80 13.64 11.36
C PRO A 490 16.80 12.37 10.48
N TYR A 491 16.54 12.50 9.18
CA TYR A 491 16.48 11.45 8.14
C TYR A 491 15.33 10.46 8.29
N LEU A 492 14.86 10.20 9.52
CA LEU A 492 13.65 9.44 9.83
C LEU A 492 12.65 10.37 10.52
N HIS A 493 11.55 10.67 9.83
CA HIS A 493 10.53 11.62 10.26
C HIS A 493 9.35 10.87 10.89
N LEU A 494 9.45 10.69 12.21
CA LEU A 494 8.47 9.97 13.02
C LEU A 494 7.12 10.71 13.16
N ASP A 495 7.13 12.02 12.90
CA ASP A 495 6.00 12.95 12.90
C ASP A 495 5.19 12.91 11.60
N GLN A 496 5.77 12.43 10.49
CA GLN A 496 5.10 12.45 9.20
C GLN A 496 3.97 11.41 9.10
N LYS A 497 2.94 11.78 8.35
CA LYS A 497 1.84 10.88 7.98
C LYS A 497 2.30 9.89 6.91
N ILE A 498 1.69 8.72 6.89
CA ILE A 498 2.08 7.64 5.98
C ILE A 498 0.90 7.11 5.18
N MET A 499 1.20 6.47 4.05
CA MET A 499 0.23 5.60 3.37
C MET A 499 0.29 4.18 3.96
N HIS A 500 -0.82 3.45 3.91
CA HIS A 500 -0.90 2.08 4.40
C HIS A 500 -1.67 1.21 3.40
N LEU A 501 -1.14 0.04 3.06
CA LEU A 501 -1.75 -0.88 2.08
C LEU A 501 -3.20 -1.25 2.44
N GLY A 502 -3.49 -1.51 3.71
CA GLY A 502 -4.86 -1.80 4.16
C GLY A 502 -5.81 -0.61 4.02
N PHE A 503 -5.31 0.63 4.20
CA PHE A 503 -6.12 1.83 3.98
C PHE A 503 -6.30 2.11 2.48
N HIS A 504 -5.28 1.85 1.67
CA HIS A 504 -5.36 1.95 0.22
C HIS A 504 -6.47 1.05 -0.36
N ILE A 505 -6.56 -0.21 0.12
CA ILE A 505 -7.66 -1.13 -0.23
C ILE A 505 -9.03 -0.52 0.08
N TYR A 506 -9.17 0.11 1.25
CA TYR A 506 -10.41 0.76 1.67
C TYR A 506 -10.74 2.02 0.83
N ASP A 507 -9.77 2.91 0.63
CA ASP A 507 -9.92 4.14 -0.15
C ASP A 507 -10.30 3.82 -1.60
N VAL A 508 -9.51 2.97 -2.26
CA VAL A 508 -9.74 2.61 -3.67
C VAL A 508 -11.03 1.80 -3.83
N GLY A 509 -11.33 0.89 -2.90
CA GLY A 509 -12.50 0.02 -2.99
C GLY A 509 -13.84 0.69 -2.67
N PHE A 510 -13.86 1.73 -1.84
CA PHE A 510 -15.11 2.33 -1.35
C PHE A 510 -15.23 3.85 -1.57
N GLN A 511 -14.13 4.56 -1.83
CA GLN A 511 -14.13 6.02 -2.00
C GLN A 511 -13.72 6.47 -3.41
N SER A 512 -13.28 5.55 -4.28
CA SER A 512 -12.94 5.88 -5.67
C SER A 512 -14.19 6.24 -6.48
N PRO A 513 -14.19 7.34 -7.24
CA PRO A 513 -15.27 7.67 -8.16
C PRO A 513 -15.33 6.72 -9.37
N ASN A 514 -14.22 6.03 -9.69
CA ASN A 514 -14.11 5.10 -10.81
C ASN A 514 -13.94 3.67 -10.30
N VAL A 515 -15.07 3.02 -10.01
CA VAL A 515 -15.10 1.66 -9.42
C VAL A 515 -14.49 0.62 -10.36
N GLU A 516 -14.72 0.74 -11.66
CA GLU A 516 -14.25 -0.25 -12.64
C GLU A 516 -12.72 -0.19 -12.83
N ALA A 517 -12.12 1.01 -12.80
CA ALA A 517 -10.65 1.15 -12.75
C ALA A 517 -10.05 0.66 -11.42
N ALA A 518 -10.74 0.93 -10.31
CA ALA A 518 -10.28 0.63 -8.96
C ALA A 518 -10.28 -0.87 -8.63
N ARG A 519 -11.26 -1.61 -9.14
CA ARG A 519 -11.52 -3.00 -8.72
C ARG A 519 -10.32 -3.96 -8.92
N PRO A 520 -9.62 -3.98 -10.07
CA PRO A 520 -8.42 -4.82 -10.22
C PRO A 520 -7.29 -4.42 -9.26
N LEU A 521 -7.11 -3.11 -9.03
CA LEU A 521 -6.10 -2.59 -8.11
C LEU A 521 -6.38 -2.97 -6.64
N VAL A 522 -7.65 -3.05 -6.24
CA VAL A 522 -8.03 -3.58 -4.92
C VAL A 522 -7.51 -5.02 -4.76
N TYR A 523 -7.73 -5.88 -5.76
CA TYR A 523 -7.22 -7.25 -5.72
C TYR A 523 -5.68 -7.31 -5.74
N ALA A 524 -5.03 -6.51 -6.59
CA ALA A 524 -3.57 -6.45 -6.65
C ALA A 524 -2.96 -5.97 -5.31
N THR A 525 -3.53 -4.93 -4.71
CA THR A 525 -3.09 -4.40 -3.40
C THR A 525 -3.35 -5.41 -2.29
N ALA A 526 -4.50 -6.10 -2.29
CA ALA A 526 -4.81 -7.14 -1.31
C ALA A 526 -3.83 -8.32 -1.41
N LEU A 527 -3.50 -8.77 -2.62
CA LEU A 527 -2.46 -9.78 -2.82
C LEU A 527 -1.13 -9.31 -2.24
N LEU A 528 -0.74 -8.07 -2.54
CA LEU A 528 0.51 -7.52 -2.08
C LEU A 528 0.56 -7.41 -0.56
N LEU A 529 -0.51 -6.95 0.09
CA LEU A 529 -0.59 -6.90 1.55
C LEU A 529 -0.37 -8.29 2.16
N VAL A 530 -1.02 -9.32 1.62
CA VAL A 530 -0.80 -10.71 2.06
C VAL A 530 0.65 -11.14 1.85
N LEU A 531 1.25 -10.83 0.69
CA LEU A 531 2.65 -11.16 0.39
C LEU A 531 3.63 -10.45 1.33
N VAL A 532 3.39 -9.17 1.64
CA VAL A 532 4.20 -8.40 2.60
C VAL A 532 4.11 -9.01 3.98
N ILE A 533 2.89 -9.30 4.47
CA ILE A 533 2.68 -9.95 5.77
C ILE A 533 3.36 -11.33 5.81
N ALA A 534 3.20 -12.13 4.75
CA ALA A 534 3.84 -13.43 4.63
C ALA A 534 5.36 -13.31 4.66
N THR A 535 5.94 -12.35 3.94
CA THR A 535 7.39 -12.12 3.90
C THR A 535 7.94 -11.69 5.26
N LEU A 536 7.25 -10.77 5.95
CA LEU A 536 7.61 -10.35 7.30
C LEU A 536 7.55 -11.52 8.29
N ASN A 537 6.47 -12.32 8.24
CA ASN A 537 6.30 -13.47 9.11
C ASN A 537 7.30 -14.59 8.83
N LEU A 538 7.57 -14.89 7.55
CA LEU A 538 8.57 -15.89 7.16
C LEU A 538 9.97 -15.46 7.60
N SER A 539 10.31 -14.18 7.47
CA SER A 539 11.57 -13.63 7.98
C SER A 539 11.69 -13.81 9.50
N ALA A 540 10.62 -13.50 10.24
CA ALA A 540 10.60 -13.69 11.69
C ALA A 540 10.65 -15.19 12.10
N VAL A 541 10.00 -16.08 11.34
CA VAL A 541 10.07 -17.54 11.54
C VAL A 541 11.48 -18.07 11.27
N TYR A 542 12.14 -17.57 10.22
CA TYR A 542 13.52 -17.93 9.90
C TYR A 542 14.46 -17.56 11.07
N ILE A 543 14.34 -16.33 11.59
CA ILE A 543 15.09 -15.87 12.77
C ILE A 543 14.80 -16.77 13.99
N ARG A 544 13.52 -17.11 14.23
CA ARG A 544 13.11 -18.00 15.32
C ARG A 544 13.75 -19.38 15.21
N ASN A 545 13.75 -20.00 14.03
CA ASN A 545 14.30 -21.33 13.82
C ASN A 545 15.81 -21.34 14.05
N HIS A 546 16.52 -20.33 13.56
CA HIS A 546 17.95 -20.17 13.80
C HIS A 546 18.29 -20.04 15.31
N LEU A 547 17.52 -19.23 16.05
CA LEU A 547 17.68 -19.11 17.50
C LEU A 547 17.36 -20.43 18.23
N ARG A 548 16.32 -21.14 17.82
CA ARG A 548 15.94 -22.43 18.41
C ARG A 548 17.04 -23.48 18.24
N GLU A 549 17.66 -23.56 17.07
CA GLU A 549 18.79 -24.48 16.84
C GLU A 549 19.98 -24.16 17.74
N LYS A 550 20.31 -22.86 17.90
CA LYS A 550 21.39 -22.41 18.77
C LYS A 550 21.17 -22.79 20.25
N TYR A 551 19.93 -22.75 20.73
CA TYR A 551 19.58 -23.06 22.12
C TYR A 551 19.13 -24.51 22.36
N LYS A 552 19.07 -25.34 21.32
CA LYS A 552 18.72 -26.77 21.43
C LYS A 552 19.67 -27.54 22.37
N ALA A 553 20.90 -27.06 22.54
CA ALA A 553 21.88 -27.59 23.48
C ALA A 553 21.56 -27.31 24.97
N LEU A 554 20.60 -26.42 25.27
CA LEU A 554 20.12 -26.15 26.64
C LEU A 554 18.88 -27.00 27.02
N ASP A 555 18.22 -27.62 26.04
CA ASP A 555 17.07 -28.51 26.25
C ASP A 555 17.48 -29.97 26.53
N SER A 556 18.73 -30.33 26.23
CA SER A 556 19.38 -31.62 26.51
C SER A 556 20.25 -31.53 27.75
#